data_AF-A0A2V2RHK8-F1
#
_entry.id   AF-A0A2V2RHK8-F1
#
_cell.length_a   1.000
_cell.length_b   1.000
_cell.length_c   1.000
_cell.angle_alpha   90.00
_cell.angle_beta   90.00
_cell.angle_gamma   90.00
#
_symmetry.space_group_name_H-M   'P 1'
#
loop_
_entity.id
_entity.type
_entity.pdbx_description
1 polymer ?
#
loop_
_entity_poly.entity_id
_entity_poly.type
_entity_poly.pdbx_seq_one_letter_code
_entity_poly.pdbx_strand_id
1 'polypeptide(L)'
;VDVEATGAKTPPNRLIELGAYRIRNGKIVDKFLTLVNPEIPIPRFVMTLTGISNEMVKQAPVFASVAPRWLDFVSDSVLVAHNAPFDTNFLNHEISRVYPGHRMVNPHLCTVMLCRRLMPELTNHRLDTVANHFEVPIVSRHRAGSDALATAKIFVELIQLLEHQHGILDLASAKSFQFREIKPAETVSEQLTLTT
;
A
#
# COMPACT_ATOMS: atom_id res chain seq x y z
N VAL A 1 -0.66 4.40 1.93
CA VAL A 1 -0.39 3.95 3.31
C VAL A 1 0.56 2.79 3.21
N ASP A 2 1.53 2.75 4.09
CA ASP A 2 2.49 1.67 4.23
C ASP A 2 2.83 1.54 5.73
N VAL A 3 3.13 0.33 6.19
CA VAL A 3 3.57 0.06 7.57
C VAL A 3 4.81 -0.81 7.60
N GLU A 4 5.68 -0.54 8.55
CA GLU A 4 6.72 -1.49 8.95
C GLU A 4 6.30 -2.16 10.26
N ALA A 5 6.70 -3.42 10.43
CA ALA A 5 6.29 -4.24 11.55
C ALA A 5 7.42 -5.12 12.07
N THR A 6 7.28 -5.62 13.30
CA THR A 6 8.23 -6.58 13.91
C THR A 6 8.24 -7.95 13.24
N GLY A 7 7.42 -8.19 12.21
CA GLY A 7 7.37 -9.41 11.42
C GLY A 7 6.23 -9.39 10.40
N ALA A 8 6.04 -10.50 9.69
CA ALA A 8 5.20 -10.52 8.49
C ALA A 8 3.68 -10.68 8.72
N LYS A 9 3.23 -11.04 9.93
CA LYS A 9 1.82 -11.34 10.22
C LYS A 9 1.42 -10.96 11.64
N THR A 10 0.20 -10.45 11.80
CA THR A 10 -0.42 -10.24 13.11
C THR A 10 -1.36 -11.39 13.47
N PRO A 11 -1.47 -11.78 14.75
CA PRO A 11 -0.50 -11.65 15.86
C PRO A 11 0.68 -12.66 15.71
N PRO A 12 1.81 -12.54 16.44
CA PRO A 12 2.10 -11.64 17.57
C PRO A 12 2.86 -10.35 17.19
N ASN A 13 3.09 -10.09 15.90
CA ASN A 13 3.89 -8.96 15.46
C ASN A 13 3.15 -7.62 15.59
N ARG A 14 3.92 -6.55 15.79
CA ARG A 14 3.45 -5.20 16.12
C ARG A 14 3.95 -4.18 15.11
N LEU A 15 3.19 -3.10 14.94
CA LEU A 15 3.56 -1.99 14.05
C LEU A 15 4.72 -1.17 14.66
N ILE A 16 5.73 -0.82 13.85
CA ILE A 16 6.91 -0.02 14.25
C ILE A 16 7.05 1.30 13.48
N GLU A 17 6.45 1.42 12.30
CA GLU A 17 6.39 2.66 11.53
C GLU A 17 5.09 2.71 10.74
N LEU A 18 4.53 3.91 10.59
CA LEU A 18 3.34 4.18 9.78
C LEU A 18 3.59 5.38 8.89
N GLY A 19 3.46 5.17 7.58
CA GLY A 19 3.57 6.19 6.55
C GLY A 19 2.29 6.32 5.72
N ALA A 20 1.82 7.54 5.54
CA ALA A 20 0.69 7.83 4.65
C ALA A 20 0.82 9.20 4.01
N TYR A 21 0.27 9.33 2.80
CA TYR A 21 0.14 10.59 2.08
C TYR A 21 -1.30 10.75 1.64
N ARG A 22 -1.86 11.95 1.82
CA ARG A 22 -3.21 12.29 1.37
C ARG A 22 -3.14 12.76 -0.06
N ILE A 23 -3.99 12.18 -0.91
CA ILE A 23 -4.16 12.61 -2.28
C ILE A 23 -5.53 13.30 -2.42
N ARG A 24 -5.54 14.49 -3.05
CA ARG A 24 -6.75 15.20 -3.48
C ARG A 24 -6.53 15.70 -4.90
N ASN A 25 -7.47 15.43 -5.80
CA ASN A 25 -7.42 15.85 -7.21
C ASN A 25 -6.07 15.50 -7.88
N GLY A 26 -5.62 14.25 -7.72
CA GLY A 26 -4.35 13.77 -8.28
C GLY A 26 -3.08 14.34 -7.64
N LYS A 27 -3.18 15.13 -6.58
CA LYS A 27 -2.03 15.79 -5.93
C LYS A 27 -1.88 15.34 -4.49
N ILE A 28 -0.64 15.13 -4.06
CA ILE A 28 -0.31 14.91 -2.65
C ILE A 28 -0.45 16.25 -1.91
N VAL A 29 -1.28 16.28 -0.87
CA VAL A 29 -1.61 17.52 -0.13
C VAL A 29 -1.26 17.47 1.35
N ASP A 30 -1.02 16.28 1.90
CA ASP A 30 -0.71 16.11 3.33
C ASP A 30 0.01 14.77 3.55
N LYS A 31 0.62 14.59 4.73
CA LYS A 31 1.32 13.36 5.12
C LYS A 31 1.19 13.05 6.61
N PHE A 32 1.16 11.75 6.92
CA PHE A 32 1.21 11.23 8.28
C PHE A 32 2.39 10.26 8.38
N LEU A 33 3.44 10.65 9.11
CA LEU A 33 4.66 9.88 9.25
C LEU A 33 4.98 9.74 10.74
N THR A 34 5.12 8.52 11.24
CA THR A 34 5.51 8.28 12.64
C THR A 34 6.19 6.93 12.81
N LEU A 35 7.22 6.89 13.66
CA LEU A 35 7.60 5.66 14.33
C LEU A 35 6.55 5.32 15.39
N VAL A 36 6.47 4.06 15.76
CA VAL A 36 5.58 3.56 16.82
C VAL A 36 6.36 2.64 17.73
N ASN A 37 6.18 2.81 19.03
CA ASN A 37 6.71 1.88 20.02
C ASN A 37 5.86 0.59 20.00
N PRO A 38 6.42 -0.56 19.57
CA PRO A 38 5.68 -1.82 19.49
C PRO A 38 5.51 -2.50 20.85
N GLU A 39 6.13 -1.99 21.91
CA GLU A 39 6.12 -2.57 23.27
C GLU A 39 6.70 -3.99 23.34
N ILE A 40 7.38 -4.43 22.29
CA ILE A 40 8.09 -5.72 22.18
C ILE A 40 9.42 -5.51 21.45
N PRO A 41 10.43 -6.38 21.65
CA PRO A 41 11.69 -6.28 20.92
C PRO A 41 11.50 -6.45 19.41
N ILE A 42 12.17 -5.62 18.61
CA ILE A 42 12.25 -5.79 17.16
C ILE A 42 13.28 -6.89 16.84
N PRO A 43 12.91 -7.95 16.09
CA PRO A 43 13.86 -8.98 15.66
C PRO A 43 15.01 -8.40 14.83
N ARG A 44 16.22 -8.97 14.99
CA ARG A 44 17.43 -8.46 14.30
C ARG A 44 17.27 -8.35 12.79
N PHE A 45 16.60 -9.32 12.15
CA PHE A 45 16.40 -9.28 10.70
C PHE A 45 15.52 -8.10 10.27
N VAL A 46 14.50 -7.72 11.06
CA VAL A 46 13.65 -6.55 10.78
C VAL A 46 14.44 -5.27 10.95
N MET A 47 15.26 -5.15 12.00
CA MET A 47 16.13 -3.99 12.19
C MET A 47 17.11 -3.84 11.01
N THR A 48 17.69 -4.94 10.53
CA THR A 48 18.56 -4.92 9.34
C THR A 48 17.80 -4.52 8.07
N LEU A 49 16.57 -5.02 7.89
CA LEU A 49 15.76 -4.75 6.71
C LEU A 49 15.29 -3.30 6.64
N THR A 50 14.79 -2.78 7.76
CA THR A 50 14.11 -1.48 7.84
C THR A 50 15.03 -0.35 8.32
N GLY A 51 16.16 -0.69 8.95
CA GLY A 51 17.01 0.28 9.65
C GLY A 51 16.40 0.84 10.95
N ILE A 52 15.24 0.36 11.39
CA ILE A 52 14.56 0.82 12.60
C ILE A 52 15.08 0.03 13.80
N SER A 53 15.75 0.70 14.74
CA SER A 53 16.29 0.06 15.94
C SER A 53 15.32 0.08 17.14
N ASN A 54 15.57 -0.77 18.14
CA ASN A 54 14.83 -0.76 19.40
C ASN A 54 14.95 0.59 20.12
N GLU A 55 16.09 1.25 20.05
CA GLU A 55 16.34 2.57 20.64
C GLU A 55 15.48 3.66 19.99
N MET A 56 15.32 3.61 18.67
CA MET A 56 14.47 4.54 17.92
C MET A 56 13.01 4.43 18.36
N VAL A 57 12.47 3.21 18.41
CA VAL A 57 11.06 3.00 18.76
C VAL A 57 10.79 3.13 20.26
N LYS A 58 11.80 2.96 21.13
CA LYS A 58 11.65 3.17 22.58
C LYS A 58 11.23 4.59 22.92
N GLN A 59 11.69 5.58 22.14
CA GLN A 59 11.34 7.00 22.30
C GLN A 59 10.10 7.41 21.49
N ALA A 60 9.59 6.53 20.63
CA ALA A 60 8.42 6.78 19.81
C ALA A 60 7.11 6.64 20.64
N PRO A 61 6.00 7.26 20.21
CA PRO A 61 4.72 7.06 20.87
C PRO A 61 4.24 5.60 20.71
N VAL A 62 3.57 5.07 21.73
CA VAL A 62 2.81 3.82 21.59
C VAL A 62 1.59 4.04 20.67
N PHE A 63 1.10 2.97 20.04
CA PHE A 63 -0.01 3.10 19.09
C PHE A 63 -1.27 3.71 19.72
N ALA A 64 -1.54 3.48 21.00
CA ALA A 64 -2.66 4.10 21.72
C ALA A 64 -2.64 5.64 21.65
N SER A 65 -1.46 6.27 21.67
CA SER A 65 -1.31 7.73 21.53
C SER A 65 -1.37 8.20 20.07
N VAL A 66 -1.05 7.31 19.11
CA VAL A 66 -1.09 7.59 17.67
C VAL A 66 -2.52 7.46 17.13
N ALA A 67 -3.30 6.52 17.65
CA ALA A 67 -4.59 6.10 17.11
C ALA A 67 -5.60 7.25 16.91
N PRO A 68 -5.81 8.19 17.87
CA PRO A 68 -6.74 9.30 17.65
C PRO A 68 -6.36 10.18 16.45
N ARG A 69 -5.08 10.54 16.34
CA ARG A 69 -4.58 11.35 15.22
C ARG A 69 -4.58 10.59 13.89
N TRP A 70 -4.35 9.28 13.93
CA TRP A 70 -4.45 8.43 12.74
C TRP A 70 -5.89 8.33 12.23
N LEU A 71 -6.85 8.10 13.12
CA LEU A 71 -8.26 8.02 12.76
C LEU A 71 -8.80 9.37 12.25
N ASP A 72 -8.39 10.47 12.87
CA ASP A 72 -8.71 11.82 12.39
C ASP A 72 -8.09 12.09 11.00
N PHE A 73 -6.82 11.73 10.81
CA PHE A 73 -6.17 11.83 9.52
C PHE A 73 -6.94 11.00 8.48
N VAL A 74 -7.11 9.69 8.68
CA VAL A 74 -7.78 8.84 7.68
C VAL A 74 -9.23 9.27 7.42
N SER A 75 -9.98 9.59 8.48
CA SER A 75 -11.39 9.95 8.40
C SER A 75 -12.17 8.95 7.52
N ASP A 76 -12.92 9.44 6.52
CA ASP A 76 -13.68 8.66 5.53
C ASP A 76 -12.88 8.29 4.27
N SER A 77 -11.58 8.56 4.24
CA SER A 77 -10.76 8.39 3.03
C SER A 77 -10.63 6.93 2.61
N VAL A 78 -10.49 6.69 1.30
CA VAL A 78 -10.11 5.38 0.75
C VAL A 78 -8.63 5.12 1.05
N LEU A 79 -8.33 3.97 1.66
CA LEU A 79 -6.96 3.55 1.92
C LEU A 79 -6.35 2.96 0.65
N VAL A 80 -5.17 3.42 0.27
CA VAL A 80 -4.41 2.86 -0.86
C VAL A 80 -3.09 2.34 -0.36
N ALA A 81 -2.74 1.10 -0.70
CA ALA A 81 -1.49 0.46 -0.28
C ALA A 81 -0.99 -0.56 -1.32
N HIS A 82 0.31 -0.81 -1.33
CA HIS A 82 0.97 -1.75 -2.24
C HIS A 82 1.04 -3.13 -1.60
N ASN A 83 0.03 -3.96 -1.91
CA ASN A 83 -0.35 -5.16 -1.14
C ASN A 83 -1.19 -4.84 0.11
N ALA A 84 -2.25 -4.04 -0.09
CA ALA A 84 -3.12 -3.51 0.96
C ALA A 84 -3.58 -4.47 2.08
N PRO A 85 -3.83 -5.77 1.86
CA PRO A 85 -4.17 -6.67 2.95
C PRO A 85 -3.12 -6.71 4.07
N PHE A 86 -1.83 -6.51 3.76
CA PHE A 86 -0.78 -6.46 4.78
C PHE A 86 -1.00 -5.27 5.72
N ASP A 87 -0.98 -4.05 5.19
CA ASP A 87 -1.06 -2.81 5.97
C ASP A 87 -2.38 -2.68 6.73
N THR A 88 -3.49 -3.00 6.06
CA THR A 88 -4.83 -2.88 6.64
C THR A 88 -5.04 -3.88 7.78
N ASN A 89 -4.46 -5.08 7.71
CA ASN A 89 -4.52 -6.04 8.81
C ASN A 89 -3.72 -5.57 10.02
N PHE A 90 -2.52 -5.02 9.83
CA PHE A 90 -1.72 -4.45 10.92
C PHE A 90 -2.43 -3.28 11.60
N LEU A 91 -2.95 -2.34 10.81
CA LEU A 91 -3.69 -1.19 11.32
C LEU A 91 -4.96 -1.62 12.08
N ASN A 92 -5.73 -2.55 11.53
CA ASN A 92 -6.92 -3.07 12.21
C ASN A 92 -6.58 -3.84 13.48
N HIS A 93 -5.47 -4.59 13.49
CA HIS A 93 -5.01 -5.27 14.69
C HIS A 93 -4.68 -4.25 15.80
N GLU A 94 -3.88 -3.24 15.49
CA GLU A 94 -3.51 -2.20 16.46
C GLU A 94 -4.72 -1.36 16.91
N ILE A 95 -5.65 -1.03 16.00
CA ILE A 95 -6.92 -0.37 16.34
C ILE A 95 -7.74 -1.24 17.30
N SER A 96 -7.85 -2.54 17.05
CA SER A 96 -8.63 -3.45 17.92
C SER A 96 -8.01 -3.61 19.31
N ARG A 97 -6.69 -3.41 19.44
CA ARG A 97 -6.00 -3.40 20.74
C ARG A 97 -6.33 -2.16 21.57
N VAL A 98 -6.45 -1.00 20.92
CA VAL A 98 -6.77 0.27 21.60
C VAL A 98 -8.28 0.42 21.82
N TYR A 99 -9.08 -0.02 20.85
CA TYR A 99 -10.53 0.06 20.83
C TYR A 99 -11.10 -1.35 20.60
N PRO A 100 -11.26 -2.16 21.66
CA PRO A 100 -11.80 -3.51 21.54
C PRO A 100 -13.11 -3.56 20.75
N GLY A 101 -13.22 -4.53 19.85
CA GLY A 101 -14.40 -4.70 18.97
C GLY A 101 -14.48 -3.75 17.78
N HIS A 102 -13.53 -2.81 17.63
CA HIS A 102 -13.51 -1.85 16.53
C HIS A 102 -12.47 -2.21 15.47
N ARG A 103 -12.76 -1.81 14.22
CA ARG A 103 -11.86 -1.88 13.07
C ARG A 103 -12.14 -0.73 12.13
N MET A 104 -11.20 -0.40 11.27
CA MET A 104 -11.40 0.53 10.17
C MET A 104 -12.41 -0.05 9.18
N VAL A 105 -13.40 0.75 8.77
CA VAL A 105 -14.40 0.40 7.76
C VAL A 105 -14.13 1.07 6.42
N ASN A 106 -13.04 1.84 6.33
CA ASN A 106 -12.60 2.52 5.12
C ASN A 106 -12.49 1.52 3.95
N PRO A 107 -13.01 1.87 2.77
CA PRO A 107 -12.70 1.14 1.56
C PRO A 107 -11.19 1.15 1.31
N HIS A 108 -10.67 0.09 0.69
CA HIS A 108 -9.26 0.04 0.32
C HIS A 108 -9.06 -0.38 -1.13
N LEU A 109 -8.00 0.16 -1.73
CA LEU A 109 -7.48 -0.19 -3.05
C LEU A 109 -6.08 -0.78 -2.91
N CYS A 110 -5.79 -1.78 -3.74
CA CYS A 110 -4.49 -2.43 -3.78
C CYS A 110 -3.82 -2.14 -5.12
N THR A 111 -2.71 -1.38 -5.10
CA THR A 111 -1.99 -1.02 -6.33
C THR A 111 -1.47 -2.26 -7.06
N VAL A 112 -1.08 -3.33 -6.36
CA VAL A 112 -0.73 -4.62 -6.98
C VAL A 112 -1.88 -5.17 -7.84
N MET A 113 -3.11 -5.11 -7.34
CA MET A 113 -4.29 -5.63 -8.06
C MET A 113 -4.67 -4.76 -9.26
N LEU A 114 -4.49 -3.44 -9.14
CA LEU A 114 -4.67 -2.51 -10.26
C LEU A 114 -3.58 -2.74 -11.32
N CYS A 115 -2.31 -2.81 -10.93
CA CYS A 115 -1.19 -3.04 -11.84
C CYS A 115 -1.32 -4.36 -12.60
N ARG A 116 -1.76 -5.44 -11.94
CA ARG A 116 -2.00 -6.74 -12.60
C ARG A 116 -3.00 -6.68 -13.76
N ARG A 117 -3.93 -5.72 -13.73
CA ARG A 117 -4.92 -5.55 -14.79
C ARG A 117 -4.52 -4.52 -15.83
N LEU A 118 -3.92 -3.43 -15.40
CA LEU A 118 -3.53 -2.32 -16.29
C LEU A 118 -2.23 -2.64 -17.03
N MET A 119 -1.35 -3.44 -16.42
CA MET A 119 0.00 -3.76 -16.91
C MET A 119 0.35 -5.23 -16.65
N PRO A 120 -0.41 -6.19 -17.22
CA PRO A 120 -0.18 -7.63 -17.04
C PRO A 120 1.18 -8.10 -17.58
N GLU A 121 1.80 -7.35 -18.48
CA GLU A 121 3.08 -7.64 -19.14
C GLU A 121 4.31 -7.40 -18.26
N LEU A 122 4.17 -6.68 -17.12
CA LEU A 122 5.27 -6.50 -16.19
C LEU A 122 5.74 -7.84 -15.62
N THR A 123 7.06 -8.02 -15.54
CA THR A 123 7.68 -9.26 -15.02
C THR A 123 7.17 -9.65 -13.64
N ASN A 124 6.86 -8.66 -12.81
CA ASN A 124 6.14 -8.81 -11.55
C ASN A 124 5.58 -7.45 -11.12
N HIS A 125 4.78 -7.43 -10.05
CA HIS A 125 4.14 -6.22 -9.52
C HIS A 125 4.65 -5.84 -8.12
N ARG A 126 5.94 -6.12 -7.81
CA ARG A 126 6.59 -5.59 -6.61
C ARG A 126 6.74 -4.08 -6.72
N LEU A 127 6.83 -3.41 -5.57
CA LEU A 127 6.90 -1.95 -5.52
C LEU A 127 8.06 -1.41 -6.37
N ASP A 128 9.25 -2.01 -6.26
CA ASP A 128 10.43 -1.62 -7.04
C ASP A 128 10.21 -1.73 -8.56
N THR A 129 9.57 -2.81 -9.02
CA THR A 129 9.31 -3.02 -10.45
C THR A 129 8.32 -2.00 -11.00
N VAL A 130 7.24 -1.74 -10.26
CA VAL A 130 6.22 -0.75 -10.67
C VAL A 130 6.76 0.67 -10.57
N ALA A 131 7.53 0.97 -9.52
CA ALA A 131 8.17 2.27 -9.34
C ALA A 131 9.15 2.57 -10.48
N ASN A 132 9.97 1.58 -10.87
CA ASN A 132 10.87 1.72 -12.02
C ASN A 132 10.11 1.94 -13.33
N HIS A 133 9.00 1.25 -13.54
CA HIS A 133 8.17 1.43 -14.75
C HIS A 133 7.66 2.87 -14.90
N PHE A 134 7.20 3.48 -13.80
CA PHE A 134 6.71 4.86 -13.78
C PHE A 134 7.79 5.91 -13.47
N GLU A 135 9.07 5.53 -13.46
CA GLU A 135 10.18 6.42 -13.10
C GLU A 135 10.01 7.11 -11.73
N VAL A 136 9.33 6.44 -10.79
CA VAL A 136 9.10 6.93 -9.43
C VAL A 136 10.28 6.53 -8.53
N PRO A 137 11.04 7.49 -7.98
CA PRO A 137 12.16 7.16 -7.11
C PRO A 137 11.68 6.67 -5.74
N ILE A 138 12.31 5.59 -5.24
CA ILE A 138 12.19 5.12 -3.86
C ILE A 138 13.49 5.49 -3.14
N VAL A 139 13.42 6.50 -2.26
CA VAL A 139 14.62 7.06 -1.60
C VAL A 139 15.20 6.09 -0.56
N SER A 140 14.34 5.41 0.19
CA SER A 140 14.75 4.44 1.21
C SER A 140 13.72 3.32 1.24
N ARG A 141 14.03 2.20 0.56
CA ARG A 141 13.18 1.01 0.62
C ARG A 141 13.12 0.47 2.06
N HIS A 142 11.96 -0.07 2.45
CA HIS A 142 11.67 -0.59 3.79
C HIS A 142 11.61 0.51 4.86
N ARG A 143 11.10 1.66 4.44
CA ARG A 143 10.73 2.78 5.31
C ARG A 143 9.34 3.20 4.90
N ALA A 144 8.41 3.10 5.84
CA ALA A 144 6.99 3.27 5.54
C ALA A 144 6.70 4.64 4.90
N GLY A 145 7.42 5.69 5.32
CA GLY A 145 7.29 7.01 4.71
C GLY A 145 7.80 7.13 3.27
N SER A 146 8.81 6.36 2.87
CA SER A 146 9.33 6.34 1.51
C SER A 146 8.45 5.46 0.62
N ASP A 147 8.07 4.28 1.11
CA ASP A 147 7.25 3.32 0.37
C ASP A 147 5.82 3.81 0.18
N ALA A 148 5.23 4.47 1.19
CA ALA A 148 3.94 5.13 1.05
C ALA A 148 3.97 6.29 0.04
N LEU A 149 5.10 7.02 -0.08
CA LEU A 149 5.24 8.11 -1.05
C LEU A 149 5.32 7.55 -2.47
N ALA A 150 6.12 6.51 -2.67
CA ALA A 150 6.21 5.82 -3.96
C ALA A 150 4.85 5.25 -4.36
N THR A 151 4.17 4.57 -3.43
CA THR A 151 2.81 4.04 -3.63
C THR A 151 1.81 5.14 -4.00
N ALA A 152 1.88 6.31 -3.34
CA ALA A 152 1.01 7.44 -3.63
C ALA A 152 1.21 7.99 -5.05
N LYS A 153 2.47 8.13 -5.48
CA LYS A 153 2.82 8.57 -6.84
C LYS A 153 2.38 7.55 -7.89
N ILE A 154 2.70 6.28 -7.69
CA ILE A 154 2.23 5.18 -8.54
C ILE A 154 0.71 5.20 -8.66
N PHE A 155 0.00 5.40 -7.54
CA PHE A 155 -1.46 5.44 -7.58
C PHE A 155 -2.01 6.60 -8.42
N VAL A 156 -1.36 7.76 -8.44
CA VAL A 156 -1.74 8.87 -9.32
C VAL A 156 -1.62 8.47 -10.79
N GLU A 157 -0.52 7.79 -11.17
CA GLU A 157 -0.34 7.26 -12.53
C GLU A 157 -1.41 6.21 -12.88
N LEU A 158 -1.70 5.28 -11.96
CA LEU A 158 -2.72 4.26 -12.16
C LEU A 158 -4.12 4.85 -12.37
N ILE A 159 -4.46 5.95 -11.68
CA ILE A 159 -5.74 6.65 -11.87
C ILE A 159 -5.81 7.27 -13.26
N GLN A 160 -4.73 7.87 -13.76
CA GLN A 160 -4.68 8.37 -15.13
C GLN A 160 -4.85 7.24 -16.15
N LEU A 161 -4.20 6.09 -15.94
CA LEU A 161 -4.38 4.93 -16.82
C LEU A 161 -5.82 4.39 -16.79
N LEU A 162 -6.45 4.31 -15.61
CA LEU A 162 -7.85 3.91 -15.46
C LEU A 162 -8.80 4.83 -16.23
N GLU A 163 -8.57 6.14 -16.16
CA GLU A 163 -9.32 7.13 -16.92
C GLU A 163 -9.11 6.94 -18.43
N HIS A 164 -7.86 6.93 -18.89
CA HIS A 164 -7.54 6.90 -20.32
C HIS A 164 -7.89 5.58 -21.01
N GLN A 165 -7.69 4.44 -20.35
CA GLN A 165 -7.87 3.12 -20.97
C GLN A 165 -9.28 2.54 -20.74
N HIS A 166 -9.96 2.95 -19.66
CA HIS A 166 -11.21 2.33 -19.23
C HIS A 166 -12.33 3.32 -18.88
N GLY A 167 -12.09 4.64 -18.97
CA GLY A 167 -13.09 5.66 -18.65
C GLY A 167 -13.51 5.67 -17.18
N ILE A 168 -12.68 5.14 -16.28
CA ILE A 168 -12.97 5.06 -14.84
C ILE A 168 -12.51 6.35 -14.17
N LEU A 169 -13.47 7.14 -13.67
CA LEU A 169 -13.23 8.48 -13.11
C LEU A 169 -13.44 8.56 -11.58
N ASP A 170 -13.84 7.46 -10.95
CA ASP A 170 -14.17 7.41 -9.52
C ASP A 170 -13.56 6.20 -8.81
N LEU A 171 -13.34 6.34 -7.50
CA LEU A 171 -12.66 5.32 -6.69
C LEU A 171 -13.52 4.07 -6.45
N ALA A 172 -14.85 4.17 -6.53
CA ALA A 172 -15.74 3.02 -6.35
C ALA A 172 -15.69 2.09 -7.58
N SER A 173 -15.66 2.69 -8.77
CA SER A 173 -15.42 2.00 -10.04
C SER A 173 -14.01 1.40 -10.10
N ALA A 174 -12.97 2.14 -9.65
CA ALA A 174 -11.61 1.60 -9.53
C ALA A 174 -11.54 0.39 -8.58
N LYS A 175 -12.27 0.44 -7.46
CA LYS A 175 -12.38 -0.69 -6.52
C LYS A 175 -13.04 -1.89 -7.16
N SER A 176 -14.08 -1.68 -7.95
CA SER A 176 -14.76 -2.77 -8.66
C SER A 176 -13.86 -3.37 -9.75
N PHE A 177 -13.10 -2.51 -10.46
CA PHE A 177 -12.13 -2.92 -11.47
C PHE A 177 -11.05 -3.84 -10.89
N GLN A 178 -10.55 -3.56 -9.68
CA GLN A 178 -9.52 -4.39 -9.04
C GLN A 178 -9.98 -5.83 -8.69
N PHE A 179 -11.25 -6.20 -8.92
CA PHE A 179 -11.78 -7.55 -8.71
C PHE A 179 -12.34 -8.24 -9.97
N ARG A 180 -12.40 -7.58 -11.15
CA ARG A 180 -12.87 -8.20 -12.40
C ARG A 180 -12.00 -9.38 -12.83
N GLU A 181 -12.58 -10.48 -13.31
CA GLU A 181 -11.77 -11.60 -13.81
C GLU A 181 -10.84 -11.16 -14.95
N ILE A 182 -9.59 -11.61 -14.90
CA ILE A 182 -8.65 -11.43 -16.01
C ILE A 182 -8.97 -12.55 -17.00
N LYS A 183 -9.59 -12.21 -18.14
CA LYS A 183 -9.64 -13.16 -19.27
C LYS A 183 -8.19 -13.33 -19.77
N PRO A 184 -7.69 -14.56 -19.95
CA PRO A 184 -6.39 -14.77 -20.59
C PRO A 184 -6.39 -14.05 -21.94
N ALA A 185 -5.26 -13.44 -22.31
CA ALA A 185 -5.07 -12.92 -23.66
C ALA A 185 -5.28 -14.07 -24.65
N GLU A 186 -6.19 -13.89 -25.61
CA GLU A 186 -6.36 -14.86 -26.70
C GLU A 186 -5.04 -14.94 -27.48
N THR A 187 -4.42 -16.10 -27.46
CA THR A 187 -3.27 -16.38 -28.32
C THR A 187 -3.75 -16.30 -29.76
N VAL A 188 -3.41 -15.22 -30.46
CA VAL A 188 -3.61 -15.14 -31.91
C VAL A 188 -2.63 -16.14 -32.53
N SER A 189 -3.11 -17.35 -32.84
CA SER A 189 -2.35 -18.28 -33.67
C SER A 189 -2.38 -17.73 -35.09
N GLU A 190 -1.24 -17.27 -35.58
CA GLU A 190 -1.01 -17.06 -37.01
C GLU A 190 -1.25 -18.38 -37.76
N GLN A 191 -2.41 -18.52 -38.40
CA GLN A 191 -2.53 -19.39 -39.57
C GLN A 191 -2.14 -18.56 -40.78
N LEU A 192 -0.84 -18.51 -41.07
CA LEU A 192 -0.37 -18.17 -42.40
C LEU A 192 -0.88 -19.22 -43.38
N THR A 193 -1.65 -18.73 -44.34
CA THR A 193 -2.03 -19.36 -45.59
C THR A 193 -0.82 -19.94 -46.32
N LEU A 194 -0.89 -21.23 -46.67
CA LEU A 194 -0.16 -21.79 -47.79
C LEU A 194 -1.18 -22.42 -48.75
N THR A 195 -1.63 -21.61 -49.70
CA THR A 195 -2.20 -22.07 -50.96
C THR A 195 -1.05 -22.42 -51.91
N THR A 196 -0.97 -23.69 -52.31
CA THR A 196 -0.41 -24.16 -53.59
C THR A 196 -1.30 -25.26 -54.12
#